data_AF-A0AAD7MDU4-F1
#
_entry.id   AF-A0AAD7MDU4-F1
#
_cell.length_a   1.000
_cell.length_b   1.000
_cell.length_c   1.000
_cell.angle_alpha   90.00
_cell.angle_beta   90.00
_cell.angle_gamma   90.00
#
_symmetry.space_group_name_H-M   'P 1'
#
loop_
_entity.id
_entity.type
_entity.pdbx_description
1 polymer ?
#
loop_
_entity_poly.entity_id
_entity_poly.type
_entity_poly.pdbx_seq_one_letter_code
_entity_poly.pdbx_strand_id
1 'polypeptide(L)'
;MPPQDPATEARIHELTACLIPAVTLLQELNDAFGSSFIQPIVKTVQALIAGVQEVKRNKDECFQLVEGIHQVLYPIIHLHLKSGNAGSLPPSVLDKIAEFTDTLHKIYAFIEIQQDGNKIRQFFRQSEVNKLLKDCHTGLDHAIESFKV
;
A
#
# COMPACT_ATOMS: atom_id res chain seq x y z
N MET A 1 -26.64 -5.46 8.70
CA MET A 1 -25.48 -4.61 8.33
C MET A 1 -25.83 -3.19 8.71
N PRO A 2 -24.94 -2.42 9.36
CA PRO A 2 -25.15 -0.98 9.45
C PRO A 2 -25.16 -0.40 8.03
N PRO A 3 -25.97 0.63 7.74
CA PRO A 3 -25.98 1.29 6.43
C PRO A 3 -24.59 1.86 6.14
N GLN A 4 -24.11 1.66 4.91
CA GLN A 4 -22.85 2.22 4.45
C GLN A 4 -23.01 3.74 4.32
N ASP A 5 -22.06 4.49 4.88
CA ASP A 5 -21.99 5.94 4.68
C ASP A 5 -21.56 6.20 3.21
N PRO A 6 -22.42 6.83 2.39
CA PRO A 6 -22.12 7.09 0.98
C PRO A 6 -20.85 7.94 0.79
N ALA A 7 -20.45 8.75 1.76
CA ALA A 7 -19.18 9.50 1.70
C ALA A 7 -17.96 8.58 1.76
N THR A 8 -18.07 7.44 2.45
CA THR A 8 -16.98 6.47 2.58
C THR A 8 -16.76 5.70 1.29
N GLU A 9 -17.84 5.30 0.60
CA GLU A 9 -17.74 4.57 -0.67
C GLU A 9 -17.18 5.45 -1.80
N ALA A 10 -17.58 6.72 -1.85
CA ALA A 10 -17.02 7.69 -2.79
C ALA A 10 -15.50 7.82 -2.61
N ARG A 11 -15.02 7.93 -1.36
CA ARG A 11 -13.58 8.01 -1.04
C ARG A 11 -12.82 6.75 -1.45
N ILE A 12 -13.38 5.56 -1.26
CA ILE A 12 -12.78 4.30 -1.73
C ILE A 12 -12.59 4.33 -3.25
N HIS A 13 -13.65 4.71 -3.96
CA HIS A 13 -13.65 4.75 -5.40
C HIS A 13 -12.62 5.75 -5.93
N GLU A 14 -12.58 6.96 -5.37
CA GLU A 14 -11.59 7.99 -5.71
C GLU A 14 -10.16 7.52 -5.46
N LEU A 15 -9.88 6.97 -4.28
CA LEU A 15 -8.54 6.49 -3.92
C LEU A 15 -8.08 5.35 -4.81
N THR A 16 -8.99 4.42 -5.12
CA THR A 16 -8.73 3.31 -6.05
C THR A 16 -8.46 3.83 -7.46
N ALA A 17 -9.24 4.83 -7.91
CA ALA A 17 -9.06 5.47 -9.21
C ALA A 17 -7.71 6.20 -9.33
N CYS A 18 -7.14 6.68 -8.22
CA CYS A 18 -5.80 7.28 -8.19
C CYS A 18 -4.67 6.23 -8.17
N LEU A 19 -4.86 5.11 -7.47
CA LEU A 19 -3.85 4.06 -7.35
C LEU A 19 -3.70 3.21 -8.62
N ILE A 20 -4.80 2.93 -9.33
CA ILE A 20 -4.76 2.12 -10.55
C ILE A 20 -3.75 2.68 -11.58
N PRO A 21 -3.81 3.97 -11.97
CA PRO A 21 -2.84 4.55 -12.90
C PRO A 21 -1.38 4.46 -12.40
N ALA A 22 -1.15 4.71 -11.11
CA ALA A 22 0.21 4.65 -10.54
C ALA A 22 0.79 3.23 -10.63
N VAL A 23 -0.02 2.22 -10.30
CA VAL A 23 0.37 0.81 -10.37
C VAL A 23 0.56 0.34 -11.82
N THR A 24 -0.32 0.77 -12.73
CA THR A 24 -0.18 0.49 -14.16
C THR A 24 1.13 1.06 -14.70
N LEU A 25 1.43 2.33 -14.37
CA LEU A 25 2.68 2.96 -14.78
C LEU A 25 3.90 2.24 -14.20
N LEU A 26 3.85 1.81 -12.94
CA LEU A 26 4.93 0.99 -12.36
C LEU A 26 5.11 -0.35 -13.09
N GLN A 27 4.02 -1.00 -13.50
CA GLN A 27 4.10 -2.23 -14.28
C GLN A 27 4.72 -1.97 -15.67
N GLU A 28 4.32 -0.91 -16.35
CA GLU A 28 4.90 -0.51 -17.65
C GLU A 28 6.40 -0.22 -17.52
N LEU A 29 6.82 0.48 -16.45
CA LEU A 29 8.23 0.72 -16.16
C LEU A 29 8.98 -0.58 -15.90
N ASN A 30 8.38 -1.50 -15.14
CA ASN A 30 8.96 -2.81 -14.90
C ASN A 30 9.15 -3.59 -16.21
N ASP A 31 8.17 -3.57 -17.10
CA ASP A 31 8.21 -4.27 -18.38
C ASP A 31 9.22 -3.64 -19.35
N ALA A 32 9.37 -2.31 -19.32
CA ALA A 32 10.33 -1.58 -20.15
C ALA A 32 11.79 -1.74 -19.67
N PHE A 33 12.02 -1.76 -18.34
CA PHE A 33 13.36 -1.68 -17.76
C PHE A 33 13.80 -2.95 -17.02
N GLY A 34 12.96 -3.98 -16.90
CA GLY A 34 13.31 -5.27 -16.27
C GLY A 34 13.61 -5.17 -14.77
N SER A 35 12.90 -4.31 -14.04
CA SER A 35 13.22 -3.95 -12.65
C SER A 35 12.64 -4.95 -11.64
N SER A 36 13.41 -5.98 -11.27
CA SER A 36 12.95 -7.06 -10.38
C SER A 36 12.35 -6.60 -9.03
N PHE A 37 12.75 -5.44 -8.52
CA PHE A 37 12.25 -4.87 -7.25
C PHE A 37 10.87 -4.18 -7.37
N ILE A 38 10.40 -3.84 -8.58
CA ILE A 38 9.10 -3.20 -8.78
C ILE A 38 7.97 -4.24 -8.79
N GLN A 39 8.22 -5.43 -9.33
CA GLN A 39 7.21 -6.47 -9.46
C GLN A 39 6.50 -6.84 -8.14
N PRO A 40 7.20 -6.98 -6.98
CA PRO A 40 6.55 -7.22 -5.69
C PRO A 40 5.63 -6.08 -5.25
N ILE A 41 6.04 -4.83 -5.49
CA ILE A 41 5.25 -3.63 -5.18
C ILE A 41 3.96 -3.65 -5.98
N VAL A 42 4.06 -3.82 -7.31
CA VAL A 42 2.91 -3.85 -8.20
C VAL A 42 1.90 -4.91 -7.76
N LYS A 43 2.36 -6.16 -7.56
CA LYS A 43 1.47 -7.26 -7.17
C LYS A 43 0.78 -6.99 -5.82
N THR A 44 1.52 -6.46 -4.86
CA THR A 44 0.97 -6.19 -3.53
C THR A 44 -0.04 -5.06 -3.56
N VAL A 45 0.23 -3.97 -4.29
CA VAL A 45 -0.72 -2.86 -4.41
C VAL A 45 -1.96 -3.26 -5.21
N GLN A 46 -1.84 -4.09 -6.25
CA GLN A 46 -3.01 -4.67 -6.94
C GLN A 46 -3.89 -5.48 -5.99
N ALA A 47 -3.27 -6.31 -5.14
CA ALA A 47 -4.00 -7.10 -4.14
C ALA A 47 -4.66 -6.21 -3.08
N LEU A 48 -4.00 -5.12 -2.67
CA LEU A 48 -4.56 -4.11 -1.76
C LEU A 48 -5.77 -3.39 -2.36
N ILE A 49 -5.70 -2.99 -3.62
CA ILE A 49 -6.80 -2.35 -4.35
C ILE A 49 -8.02 -3.29 -4.38
N ALA A 50 -7.83 -4.56 -4.72
CA ALA A 50 -8.91 -5.53 -4.69
C ALA A 50 -9.44 -5.74 -3.26
N GLY A 51 -8.54 -5.77 -2.29
CA GLY A 51 -8.89 -6.06 -0.90
C GLY A 51 -9.60 -4.92 -0.17
N VAL A 52 -9.33 -3.65 -0.51
CA VAL A 52 -9.89 -2.50 0.21
C VAL A 52 -11.39 -2.35 -0.01
N GLN A 53 -11.91 -2.82 -1.15
CA GLN A 53 -13.34 -2.81 -1.47
C GLN A 53 -14.14 -3.79 -0.60
N GLU A 54 -13.49 -4.86 -0.14
CA GLU A 54 -14.11 -5.93 0.65
C GLU A 54 -13.99 -5.71 2.18
N VAL A 55 -13.40 -4.59 2.60
CA VAL A 55 -13.17 -4.27 4.02
C VAL A 55 -14.50 -4.06 4.75
N LYS A 56 -14.65 -4.73 5.88
CA LYS A 56 -15.88 -4.66 6.70
C LYS A 56 -15.71 -3.85 7.99
N ARG A 57 -14.46 -3.57 8.40
CA ARG A 57 -14.09 -2.96 9.68
C ARG A 57 -12.91 -2.01 9.53
N ASN A 58 -12.74 -1.09 10.47
CA ASN A 58 -11.61 -0.15 10.50
C ASN A 58 -11.35 0.48 9.13
N LYS A 59 -12.46 0.87 8.47
CA LYS A 59 -12.47 1.31 7.08
C LYS A 59 -11.61 2.55 6.92
N ASP A 60 -11.76 3.52 7.83
CA ASP A 60 -10.99 4.75 7.84
C ASP A 60 -9.48 4.49 7.97
N GLU A 61 -9.07 3.58 8.85
CA GLU A 61 -7.66 3.20 9.01
C GLU A 61 -7.14 2.50 7.75
N CYS A 62 -7.91 1.58 7.17
CA CYS A 62 -7.55 0.97 5.88
C CYS A 62 -7.38 2.03 4.79
N PHE A 63 -8.22 3.05 4.73
CA PHE A 63 -8.09 4.11 3.72
C PHE A 63 -6.88 5.00 3.97
N GLN A 64 -6.61 5.39 5.21
CA GLN A 64 -5.42 6.19 5.54
C GLN A 64 -4.15 5.45 5.14
N LEU A 65 -4.07 4.14 5.36
CA LEU A 65 -2.94 3.33 4.92
C LEU A 65 -2.82 3.30 3.39
N VAL A 66 -3.93 3.11 2.68
CA VAL A 66 -3.94 3.07 1.21
C VAL A 66 -3.62 4.44 0.59
N GLU A 67 -4.05 5.53 1.24
CA GLU A 67 -3.71 6.91 0.87
C GLU A 67 -2.21 7.19 1.05
N GLY A 68 -1.62 6.77 2.16
CA GLY A 68 -0.18 6.92 2.34
C GLY A 68 0.64 6.08 1.34
N ILE A 69 0.15 4.90 0.93
CA ILE A 69 0.79 4.11 -0.15
C ILE A 69 0.88 4.94 -1.42
N HIS A 70 -0.22 5.58 -1.82
CA HIS A 70 -0.25 6.43 -3.00
C HIS A 70 0.81 7.55 -2.94
N GLN A 71 1.02 8.17 -1.77
CA GLN A 71 2.03 9.20 -1.58
C GLN A 71 3.47 8.70 -1.79
N VAL A 72 3.73 7.41 -1.54
CA VAL A 72 5.06 6.79 -1.72
C VAL A 72 5.29 6.29 -3.15
N LEU A 73 4.24 5.80 -3.82
CA LEU A 73 4.37 5.25 -5.18
C LEU A 73 4.84 6.31 -6.20
N TYR A 74 4.35 7.55 -6.12
CA TYR A 74 4.74 8.61 -7.04
C TYR A 74 6.24 8.95 -7.00
N PRO A 75 6.85 9.19 -5.82
CA PRO A 75 8.30 9.34 -5.72
C PRO A 75 9.09 8.16 -6.31
N ILE A 76 8.64 6.92 -6.09
CA ILE A 76 9.30 5.73 -6.65
C ILE A 76 9.24 5.75 -8.18
N ILE A 77 8.06 6.04 -8.76
CA ILE A 77 7.88 6.21 -10.21
C ILE A 77 8.81 7.29 -10.75
N HIS A 78 8.86 8.45 -10.10
CA HIS A 78 9.68 9.59 -10.51
C HIS A 78 11.18 9.28 -10.46
N LEU A 79 11.64 8.61 -9.40
CA LEU A 79 13.02 8.16 -9.27
C LEU A 79 13.39 7.19 -10.39
N HIS A 80 12.49 6.25 -10.70
CA HIS A 80 12.70 5.28 -11.76
C HIS A 80 12.81 5.95 -13.12
N LEU A 81 11.86 6.83 -13.47
CA LEU A 81 11.87 7.61 -14.70
C LEU A 81 13.15 8.44 -14.87
N LYS A 82 13.65 9.07 -13.80
CA LYS A 82 14.90 9.84 -13.83
C LYS A 82 16.14 8.97 -14.01
N SER A 83 16.13 7.77 -13.47
CA SER A 83 17.27 6.86 -13.45
C SER A 83 17.53 6.21 -14.82
N GLY A 84 16.50 6.12 -15.67
CA GLY A 84 16.57 5.59 -17.05
C GLY A 84 16.90 4.10 -17.18
N ASN A 85 17.25 3.43 -16.08
CA ASN A 85 17.56 2.00 -15.98
C ASN A 85 17.45 1.56 -14.50
N ALA A 86 16.78 0.44 -14.24
CA ALA A 86 16.69 -0.21 -12.93
C ALA A 86 18.02 -0.39 -12.19
N GLY A 87 19.10 -0.65 -12.95
CA GLY A 87 20.44 -0.90 -12.41
C GLY A 87 21.21 0.35 -11.98
N SER A 88 20.62 1.55 -12.10
CA SER A 88 21.30 2.82 -11.77
C SER A 88 20.83 3.43 -10.44
N LEU A 89 19.85 2.85 -9.76
CA LEU A 89 19.43 3.34 -8.45
C LEU A 89 20.52 3.07 -7.39
N PRO A 90 20.83 4.05 -6.51
CA PRO A 90 21.75 3.84 -5.41
C PRO A 90 21.28 2.71 -4.48
N PRO A 91 22.20 1.90 -3.90
CA PRO A 91 21.83 0.85 -2.95
C PRO A 91 20.93 1.33 -1.80
N SER A 92 21.20 2.52 -1.26
CA SER A 92 20.38 3.12 -0.20
C SER A 92 18.94 3.43 -0.61
N VAL A 93 18.68 3.62 -1.91
CA VAL A 93 17.31 3.78 -2.44
C VAL A 93 16.65 2.41 -2.57
N LEU A 94 17.39 1.39 -3.02
CA LEU A 94 16.89 0.02 -3.09
C LEU A 94 16.52 -0.53 -1.71
N ASP A 95 17.32 -0.23 -0.68
CA ASP A 95 17.03 -0.60 0.71
C ASP A 95 15.70 0.02 1.19
N LYS A 96 15.48 1.32 0.93
CA LYS A 96 14.22 2.01 1.24
C LYS A 96 13.03 1.40 0.49
N ILE A 97 13.22 1.00 -0.77
CA ILE A 97 12.18 0.34 -1.56
C ILE A 97 11.85 -1.05 -0.97
N ALA A 98 12.85 -1.79 -0.50
CA ALA A 98 12.65 -3.08 0.16
C ALA A 98 11.87 -2.92 1.47
N GLU A 99 12.25 -1.95 2.32
CA GLU A 99 11.52 -1.64 3.56
C GLU A 99 10.06 -1.23 3.30
N PHE A 100 9.84 -0.45 2.24
CA PHE A 100 8.48 -0.08 1.82
C PHE A 100 7.70 -1.32 1.33
N THR A 101 8.34 -2.22 0.59
CA THR A 101 7.72 -3.48 0.14
C THR A 101 7.29 -4.35 1.33
N ASP A 102 8.12 -4.44 2.37
CA ASP A 102 7.74 -5.13 3.62
C ASP A 102 6.57 -4.45 4.33
N THR A 103 6.52 -3.12 4.29
CA THR A 103 5.39 -2.34 4.82
C THR A 103 4.12 -2.63 4.04
N LEU A 104 4.17 -2.72 2.71
CA LEU A 104 3.02 -3.10 1.87
C LEU A 104 2.48 -4.48 2.23
N HIS A 105 3.34 -5.47 2.48
CA HIS A 105 2.91 -6.79 2.91
C HIS A 105 2.20 -6.77 4.27
N LYS A 106 2.69 -5.96 5.22
CA LYS A 106 2.03 -5.77 6.52
C LYS A 106 0.66 -5.10 6.38
N ILE A 107 0.56 -4.07 5.52
CA ILE A 107 -0.71 -3.42 5.23
C ILE A 107 -1.69 -4.41 4.58
N TYR A 108 -1.21 -5.24 3.66
CA TYR A 108 -2.03 -6.28 3.04
C TYR A 108 -2.57 -7.27 4.05
N ALA A 109 -1.71 -7.80 4.93
CA ALA A 109 -2.13 -8.69 6.02
C ALA A 109 -3.15 -8.01 6.96
N PHE A 110 -2.98 -6.71 7.25
CA PHE A 110 -3.95 -5.96 8.04
C PHE A 110 -5.31 -5.85 7.34
N ILE A 111 -5.33 -5.51 6.04
CA ILE A 111 -6.55 -5.41 5.24
C ILE A 111 -7.28 -6.76 5.16
N GLU A 112 -6.56 -7.87 4.94
CA GLU A 112 -7.16 -9.22 4.95
C GLU A 112 -7.86 -9.51 6.29
N ILE A 113 -7.25 -9.14 7.42
CA ILE A 113 -7.87 -9.30 8.74
C ILE A 113 -9.18 -8.48 8.85
N GLN A 114 -9.22 -7.28 8.25
CA GLN A 114 -10.43 -6.45 8.28
C GLN A 114 -11.55 -6.90 7.33
N GLN A 115 -11.25 -7.78 6.37
CA GLN A 115 -12.26 -8.44 5.53
C GLN A 115 -12.95 -9.60 6.27
N ASP A 116 -12.28 -10.20 7.27
CA ASP A 116 -12.83 -11.30 8.07
C ASP A 116 -13.99 -10.82 8.96
N GLY A 117 -15.17 -11.41 8.73
CA GLY A 117 -16.38 -11.15 9.49
C GLY A 117 -16.38 -11.74 10.90
N ASN A 118 -15.39 -12.53 11.29
CA ASN A 118 -15.42 -13.24 12.57
C ASN A 118 -14.97 -12.36 13.76
N LYS A 119 -15.95 -11.72 14.43
CA LYS A 119 -15.73 -10.81 15.57
C LYS A 119 -15.03 -11.47 16.76
N ILE A 120 -15.31 -12.75 17.01
CA ILE A 120 -14.78 -13.47 18.17
C ILE A 120 -13.27 -13.70 17.99
N ARG A 121 -12.87 -14.18 16.81
CA ARG A 121 -11.45 -14.38 16.47
C ARG A 121 -10.65 -13.07 16.55
N GLN A 122 -11.24 -11.96 16.10
CA GLN A 122 -10.58 -10.66 16.13
C GLN A 122 -10.43 -10.11 17.55
N PHE A 123 -11.44 -10.28 18.42
CA PHE A 123 -11.36 -9.85 19.81
C PHE A 123 -10.19 -10.51 20.56
N PHE A 124 -9.97 -11.82 20.36
CA PHE A 124 -8.83 -12.52 20.95
C PHE A 124 -7.47 -12.10 20.38
N ARG A 125 -7.44 -11.43 19.22
CA ARG A 125 -6.22 -10.95 18.55
C ARG A 125 -6.08 -9.43 18.55
N GLN A 126 -6.88 -8.71 19.34
CA GLN A 126 -6.94 -7.24 19.26
C GLN A 126 -5.57 -6.59 19.50
N SER A 127 -4.76 -7.12 20.42
CA SER A 127 -3.40 -6.63 20.68
C SER A 127 -2.47 -6.82 19.48
N GLU A 128 -2.55 -7.95 18.80
CA GLU A 128 -1.77 -8.25 17.59
C GLU A 128 -2.19 -7.34 16.43
N VAL A 129 -3.50 -7.13 16.25
CA VAL A 129 -4.05 -6.24 15.22
C VAL A 129 -3.64 -4.79 15.46
N ASN A 130 -3.71 -4.32 16.71
CA ASN A 130 -3.28 -2.96 17.06
C ASN A 130 -1.77 -2.76 16.87
N LYS A 131 -0.97 -3.77 17.21
CA LYS A 131 0.48 -3.74 16.95
C LYS A 131 0.75 -3.68 15.45
N LEU A 132 0.10 -4.54 14.66
CA LEU A 132 0.25 -4.56 13.21
C LEU A 132 -0.15 -3.20 12.59
N LEU A 133 -1.26 -2.61 13.02
CA LEU A 133 -1.69 -1.29 12.57
C LEU A 133 -0.63 -0.21 12.87
N LYS A 134 -0.07 -0.22 14.09
CA LYS A 134 1.00 0.70 14.47
C LYS A 134 2.26 0.51 13.61
N ASP A 135 2.63 -0.74 13.36
CA ASP A 135 3.78 -1.08 12.52
C ASP A 135 3.55 -0.63 11.06
N CYS A 136 2.32 -0.75 10.55
CA CYS A 136 1.92 -0.24 9.23
C CYS A 136 2.07 1.29 9.15
N HIS A 137 1.53 2.04 10.10
CA HIS A 137 1.67 3.50 10.13
C HIS A 137 3.14 3.93 10.24
N THR A 138 3.89 3.31 11.15
CA THR A 138 5.31 3.64 11.36
C THR A 138 6.13 3.38 10.10
N GLY A 139 5.92 2.23 9.45
CA GLY A 139 6.60 1.91 8.19
C GLY A 139 6.22 2.86 7.05
N LEU A 140 4.95 3.26 6.99
CA LEU A 140 4.47 4.15 5.95
C LEU A 140 4.96 5.59 6.14
N ASP A 141 4.92 6.10 7.36
CA ASP A 141 5.48 7.42 7.72
C ASP A 141 6.98 7.45 7.39
N HIS A 142 7.72 6.39 7.75
CA HIS A 142 9.14 6.27 7.41
C HIS A 142 9.38 6.28 5.89
N ALA A 143 8.56 5.57 5.12
CA ALA A 143 8.65 5.55 3.66
C ALA A 143 8.34 6.94 3.07
N ILE A 144 7.28 7.60 3.54
CA ILE A 144 6.92 8.96 3.12
C ILE A 144 8.09 9.92 3.39
N GLU A 145 8.66 9.93 4.59
CA GLU A 145 9.82 10.78 4.91
C GLU A 145 11.06 10.41 4.07
N SER A 146 11.29 9.11 3.84
CA SER A 146 12.44 8.62 3.07
C SER A 146 12.41 9.01 1.60
N PHE A 147 11.22 9.25 1.06
CA PHE A 147 10.96 9.59 -0.34
C PHE A 147 10.41 11.00 -0.55
N LYS A 148 10.28 11.82 0.51
CA LYS A 148 10.11 13.26 0.42
C LYS A 148 11.40 13.86 -0.15
N VAL A 149 11.35 14.24 -1.43
CA VAL A 149 12.41 14.95 -2.15
C VAL A 149 12.01 16.41 -2.32
#